data_AF-A0A848XZQ3-F1
#
_entry.id   AF-A0A848XZQ3-F1
#
_cell.length_a   1.000
_cell.length_b   1.000
_cell.length_c   1.000
_cell.angle_alpha   90.00
_cell.angle_beta   90.00
_cell.angle_gamma   90.00
#
_symmetry.space_group_name_H-M   'P 1'
#
loop_
_entity.id
_entity.type
_entity.pdbx_description
1 polymer ?
#
loop_
_entity_poly.entity_id
_entity_poly.type
_entity_poly.pdbx_seq_one_letter_code
_entity_poly.pdbx_strand_id
1 'polypeptide(L)'
;ILRKSGNEAVLEQARRMEQELADTGIRVFLDDREQHRPGWKFNEYEVQGVPIRLALGPRDLENGVVELARRDTGEKQSVALDDLTTTIRETLDAIQQGLFDRALAFRQEQTRIADDYATFKSLIEEGGFVLMHWDGTAETETQIKEETKATIRCIPFGGQFDGTDEPGTDPVSGQPSEGRVVFARAY
;
A
#
# COMPACT_ATOMS: atom_id res chain seq x y z
N ILE A 1 14.30 16.83 -9.49
CA ILE A 1 15.36 16.36 -10.42
C ILE A 1 15.52 17.36 -11.55
N LEU A 2 16.76 17.75 -11.86
CA LEU A 2 17.06 18.65 -12.98
C LEU A 2 17.14 17.87 -14.29
N ARG A 3 16.42 18.32 -15.34
CA ARG A 3 16.44 17.67 -16.68
C ARG A 3 17.67 18.01 -17.52
N LYS A 4 18.40 19.07 -17.16
CA LYS A 4 19.65 19.52 -17.80
C LYS A 4 20.57 20.13 -16.75
N SER A 5 21.79 19.60 -16.64
CA SER A 5 22.83 20.11 -15.74
C SER A 5 23.37 21.47 -16.21
N GLY A 6 23.95 22.26 -15.30
CA GLY A 6 24.60 23.53 -15.63
C GLY A 6 23.70 24.72 -15.97
N ASN A 7 22.41 24.68 -15.61
CA ASN A 7 21.52 25.86 -15.73
C ASN A 7 21.24 26.43 -14.32
N GLU A 8 21.91 27.54 -13.99
CA GLU A 8 21.81 28.21 -12.69
C GLU A 8 20.37 28.62 -12.35
N ALA A 9 19.60 29.13 -13.33
CA ALA A 9 18.23 29.55 -13.11
C ALA A 9 17.30 28.37 -12.74
N VAL A 10 17.51 27.21 -13.36
CA VAL A 10 16.73 25.99 -13.04
C VAL A 10 17.13 25.46 -11.66
N LEU A 11 18.41 25.50 -11.30
CA LEU A 11 18.88 25.08 -9.98
C LEU A 11 18.37 26.01 -8.88
N GLU A 12 18.40 27.33 -9.10
CA GLU A 12 17.86 28.31 -8.17
C GLU A 12 16.37 28.09 -7.94
N GLN A 13 15.59 27.92 -9.01
CA GLN A 13 14.15 27.64 -8.87
C GLN A 13 13.89 26.31 -8.15
N ALA A 14 14.66 25.26 -8.45
CA ALA A 14 14.55 23.99 -7.76
C ALA A 14 14.84 24.08 -6.25
N ARG A 15 15.83 24.89 -5.84
CA ARG A 15 16.11 25.16 -4.42
C ARG A 15 15.01 25.97 -3.74
N ARG A 16 14.38 26.92 -4.45
CA ARG A 16 13.21 27.66 -3.94
C ARG A 16 12.04 26.70 -3.69
N MET A 17 11.72 25.86 -4.68
CA MET A 17 10.69 24.83 -4.54
C MET A 17 10.99 23.88 -3.38
N GLU A 18 12.25 23.45 -3.22
CA GLU A 18 12.67 22.60 -2.10
C GLU A 18 12.39 23.28 -0.75
N GLN A 19 12.78 24.55 -0.59
CA GLN A 19 12.54 25.28 0.65
C GLN A 19 11.04 25.49 0.92
N GLU A 20 10.28 25.92 -0.08
CA GLU A 20 8.82 26.14 0.05
C GLU A 20 8.10 24.87 0.49
N LEU A 21 8.45 23.73 -0.10
CA LEU A 21 7.87 22.43 0.29
C LEU A 21 8.33 22.01 1.68
N ALA A 22 9.60 22.20 2.02
CA ALA A 22 10.14 21.89 3.35
C ALA A 22 9.46 22.70 4.46
N ASP A 23 9.21 24.00 4.23
CA ASP A 23 8.53 24.90 5.17
C ASP A 23 7.09 24.45 5.47
N THR A 24 6.51 23.66 4.57
CA THR A 24 5.16 23.11 4.71
C THR A 24 5.13 21.76 5.43
N GLY A 25 6.30 21.23 5.82
CA GLY A 25 6.48 19.93 6.47
C GLY A 25 6.60 18.75 5.49
N ILE A 26 6.64 19.01 4.18
CA ILE A 26 6.83 17.97 3.16
C ILE A 26 8.30 17.61 3.08
N ARG A 27 8.62 16.32 3.23
CA ARG A 27 9.99 15.81 3.03
C ARG A 27 10.31 15.86 1.53
N VAL A 28 11.33 16.63 1.19
CA VAL A 28 11.79 16.84 -0.19
C VAL A 28 13.30 16.61 -0.26
N PHE A 29 13.76 16.16 -1.43
CA PHE A 29 15.17 15.95 -1.72
C PHE A 29 15.46 16.40 -3.14
N LEU A 30 16.35 17.38 -3.30
CA LEU A 30 16.86 17.81 -4.58
C LEU A 30 18.04 16.95 -5.04
N ASP A 31 17.84 16.17 -6.11
CA ASP A 31 18.94 15.51 -6.81
C ASP A 31 19.53 16.40 -7.94
N ASP A 32 20.61 17.10 -7.60
CA ASP A 32 21.39 17.97 -8.49
C ASP A 32 22.68 17.33 -9.05
N ARG A 33 22.94 16.05 -8.74
CA ARG A 33 24.12 15.27 -9.20
C ARG A 33 24.33 15.35 -10.71
N GLU A 34 25.43 15.91 -11.20
CA GLU A 34 25.65 16.09 -12.64
C GLU A 34 26.10 14.82 -13.37
N GLN A 35 26.67 13.86 -12.63
CA GLN A 35 27.26 12.62 -13.16
C GLN A 35 26.21 11.63 -13.70
N HIS A 36 24.92 11.82 -13.38
CA HIS A 36 23.85 10.92 -13.79
C HIS A 36 22.84 11.62 -14.69
N ARG A 37 22.46 10.96 -15.78
CA ARG A 37 21.41 11.43 -16.67
C ARG A 37 20.05 11.42 -15.95
N PRO A 38 19.11 12.34 -16.27
CA PRO A 38 17.80 12.40 -15.61
C PRO A 38 17.06 11.06 -15.61
N GLY A 39 17.07 10.32 -16.72
CA GLY A 39 16.42 9.01 -16.81
C GLY A 39 16.99 7.96 -15.85
N TRP A 40 18.28 8.01 -15.53
CA TRP A 40 18.88 7.13 -14.52
C TRP A 40 18.37 7.48 -13.11
N LYS A 41 18.36 8.78 -12.79
CA LYS A 41 17.81 9.29 -11.52
C LYS A 41 16.33 8.93 -11.36
N PHE A 42 15.55 9.01 -12.43
CA PHE A 42 14.13 8.65 -12.43
C PHE A 42 13.92 7.21 -11.96
N ASN A 43 14.69 6.27 -12.51
CA ASN A 43 14.61 4.87 -12.14
C ASN A 43 15.07 4.63 -10.69
N GLU A 44 16.15 5.27 -10.25
CA GLU A 44 16.66 5.13 -8.87
C GLU A 44 15.57 5.47 -7.83
N TYR A 45 14.90 6.61 -7.98
CA TYR A 45 13.85 7.01 -7.02
C TYR A 45 12.55 6.23 -7.17
N GLU A 46 12.25 5.71 -8.37
CA GLU A 46 11.12 4.78 -8.56
C GLU A 46 11.37 3.44 -7.85
N VAL A 47 12.61 2.94 -7.86
CA VAL A 47 13.01 1.73 -7.13
C VAL A 47 12.99 1.96 -5.61
N GLN A 48 13.41 3.14 -5.15
CA GLN A 48 13.32 3.52 -3.74
C GLN A 48 11.88 3.76 -3.25
N GLY A 49 10.90 3.82 -4.15
CA GLY A 49 9.49 4.00 -3.81
C GLY A 49 9.12 5.42 -3.41
N VAL A 50 9.84 6.43 -3.90
CA VAL A 50 9.47 7.84 -3.69
C VAL A 50 8.11 8.09 -4.36
N PRO A 51 7.08 8.58 -3.63
CA PRO A 51 5.69 8.60 -4.12
C PRO A 51 5.48 9.62 -5.25
N ILE A 52 6.20 10.74 -5.21
CA ILE A 52 6.10 11.84 -6.17
C ILE A 52 7.50 12.22 -6.64
N ARG A 53 7.67 12.35 -7.96
CA ARG A 53 8.87 12.89 -8.58
C ARG A 53 8.57 14.20 -9.28
N LEU A 54 9.32 15.25 -8.95
CA LEU A 54 9.30 16.52 -9.65
C LEU A 54 10.48 16.61 -10.64
N ALA A 55 10.19 16.95 -11.88
CA ALA A 55 11.20 17.18 -12.92
C ALA A 55 11.06 18.59 -13.50
N LEU A 56 12.15 19.35 -13.43
CA LEU A 56 12.22 20.73 -13.92
C LEU A 56 13.31 20.85 -14.99
N GLY A 57 12.93 21.35 -16.16
CA GLY A 57 13.85 21.73 -17.24
C GLY A 57 13.70 23.20 -17.63
N PRO A 58 14.59 23.72 -18.50
CA PRO A 58 14.53 25.12 -18.93
C PRO A 58 13.18 25.52 -19.56
N ARG A 59 12.60 24.64 -20.39
CA ARG A 59 11.28 24.88 -21.00
C ARG A 59 10.14 24.88 -19.98
N ASP A 60 10.24 24.04 -18.96
CA ASP A 60 9.21 23.97 -17.92
C ASP A 60 9.25 25.27 -17.10
N LEU A 61 10.46 25.75 -16.77
CA LEU A 61 10.70 27.02 -16.10
C LEU A 61 10.19 28.24 -16.90
N GLU A 62 10.47 28.30 -18.21
CA GLU A 62 9.98 29.36 -19.10
C GLU A 62 8.44 29.43 -19.12
N ASN A 63 7.78 28.28 -18.96
CA ASN A 63 6.33 28.17 -18.93
C ASN A 63 5.73 28.29 -17.52
N GLY A 64 6.55 28.47 -16.48
CA GLY A 64 6.08 28.56 -15.08
C GLY A 64 5.49 27.25 -14.54
N VAL A 65 5.94 26.10 -15.06
CA VAL A 65 5.41 24.77 -14.68
C VAL A 65 6.52 23.80 -14.26
N VAL A 66 6.13 22.71 -13.61
CA VAL A 66 6.96 21.55 -13.29
C VAL A 66 6.23 20.26 -13.65
N GLU A 67 6.95 19.24 -14.15
CA GLU A 67 6.35 17.91 -14.31
C GLU A 67 6.32 17.19 -12.96
N LEU A 68 5.12 16.78 -12.55
CA LEU A 68 4.87 15.90 -11.42
C LEU A 68 4.54 14.51 -11.96
N ALA A 69 5.28 13.50 -11.51
CA ALA A 69 5.03 12.09 -11.81
C ALA A 69 4.70 11.30 -10.54
N ARG A 70 3.61 10.52 -10.59
CA ARG A 70 3.17 9.61 -9.53
C ARG A 70 3.82 8.25 -9.67
N ARG A 71 4.26 7.66 -8.56
CA ARG A 71 4.88 6.32 -8.56
C ARG A 71 3.87 5.18 -8.59
N ASP A 72 2.73 5.32 -7.92
CA ASP A 72 1.72 4.28 -7.75
C ASP A 72 0.96 3.96 -9.04
N THR A 73 0.69 4.98 -9.87
CA THR A 73 -0.04 4.86 -11.16
C THR A 73 0.84 5.08 -12.38
N GLY A 74 1.98 5.76 -12.24
CA GLY A 74 2.82 6.18 -13.38
C GLY A 74 2.29 7.42 -14.12
N GLU A 75 1.19 8.01 -13.66
CA GLU A 75 0.60 9.22 -14.24
C GLU A 75 1.54 10.42 -14.13
N LYS A 76 1.48 11.29 -15.13
CA LYS A 76 2.27 12.52 -15.20
C LYS A 76 1.36 13.70 -15.51
N GLN A 77 1.66 14.82 -14.88
CA GLN A 77 0.96 16.08 -15.11
C GLN A 77 1.92 17.26 -15.03
N SER A 78 1.62 18.31 -15.77
CA SER A 78 2.29 19.61 -15.63
C SER A 78 1.55 20.44 -14.59
N VAL A 79 2.26 20.91 -13.57
CA VAL A 79 1.69 21.66 -12.45
C VAL A 79 2.28 23.06 -12.47
N ALA A 80 1.45 24.10 -12.31
CA ALA A 80 1.93 25.46 -12.17
C ALA A 80 2.76 25.60 -10.89
N LEU A 81 3.85 26.38 -10.94
CA LEU A 81 4.72 26.57 -9.77
C LEU A 81 3.95 27.19 -8.59
N ASP A 82 3.01 28.08 -8.86
CA ASP A 82 2.19 28.76 -7.85
C ASP A 82 1.24 27.80 -7.10
N ASP A 83 0.78 26.72 -7.77
CA ASP A 83 -0.15 25.73 -7.21
C ASP A 83 0.57 24.51 -6.62
N LEU A 84 1.89 24.42 -6.78
CA LEU A 84 2.69 23.21 -6.58
C LEU A 84 2.50 22.58 -5.19
N THR A 85 2.56 23.39 -4.15
CA THR A 85 2.45 22.91 -2.76
C THR A 85 1.09 22.29 -2.49
N THR A 86 0.01 22.94 -2.94
CA THR A 86 -1.36 22.44 -2.80
C THR A 86 -1.53 21.13 -3.57
N THR A 87 -1.12 21.11 -4.84
CA THR A 87 -1.22 19.91 -5.68
C THR A 87 -0.43 18.74 -5.11
N ILE A 88 0.76 18.97 -4.54
CA ILE A 88 1.54 17.88 -3.91
C ILE A 88 0.83 17.31 -2.69
N ARG A 89 0.26 18.15 -1.81
CA ARG A 89 -0.49 17.67 -0.64
C ARG A 89 -1.66 16.79 -1.06
N GLU A 90 -2.50 17.30 -1.96
CA GLU A 90 -3.66 16.55 -2.47
C GLU A 90 -3.24 15.25 -3.16
N THR A 91 -2.14 15.28 -3.92
CA THR A 91 -1.61 14.08 -4.58
C THR A 91 -1.10 13.06 -3.55
N LEU A 92 -0.41 13.48 -2.49
CA LEU A 92 0.06 12.58 -1.44
C LEU A 92 -1.12 11.92 -0.70
N ASP A 93 -2.16 12.69 -0.38
CA ASP A 93 -3.38 12.17 0.24
C ASP A 93 -4.10 11.17 -0.68
N ALA A 94 -4.21 11.48 -1.97
CA ALA A 94 -4.79 10.58 -2.96
C ALA A 94 -3.99 9.29 -3.15
N ILE A 95 -2.65 9.36 -3.15
CA ILE A 95 -1.78 8.18 -3.18
C ILE A 95 -2.01 7.33 -1.93
N GLN A 96 -2.01 7.95 -0.75
CA GLN A 96 -2.19 7.24 0.52
C GLN A 96 -3.54 6.51 0.56
N GLN A 97 -4.62 7.20 0.22
CA GLN A 97 -5.96 6.62 0.18
C GLN A 97 -6.07 5.53 -0.88
N GLY A 98 -5.57 5.76 -2.09
CA GLY A 98 -5.62 4.78 -3.17
C GLY A 98 -4.84 3.50 -2.87
N LEU A 99 -3.69 3.60 -2.20
CA LEU A 99 -2.93 2.42 -1.75
C LEU A 99 -3.68 1.67 -0.64
N PHE A 100 -4.28 2.39 0.31
CA PHE A 100 -5.08 1.80 1.37
C PHE A 100 -6.29 1.05 0.82
N ASP A 101 -7.07 1.68 -0.05
CA ASP A 101 -8.29 1.10 -0.62
C ASP A 101 -7.97 -0.16 -1.43
N ARG A 102 -6.91 -0.13 -2.23
CA ARG A 102 -6.44 -1.30 -2.99
C ARG A 102 -6.01 -2.43 -2.08
N ALA A 103 -5.27 -2.15 -1.01
CA ALA A 103 -4.83 -3.16 -0.06
C ALA A 103 -6.01 -3.73 0.76
N LEU A 104 -6.97 -2.88 1.12
CA LEU A 104 -8.19 -3.27 1.82
C LEU A 104 -9.05 -4.19 0.95
N ALA A 105 -9.32 -3.79 -0.29
CA ALA A 105 -10.08 -4.59 -1.25
C ALA A 105 -9.39 -5.93 -1.51
N PHE A 106 -8.08 -5.93 -1.77
CA PHE A 106 -7.31 -7.17 -1.92
C PHE A 106 -7.43 -8.08 -0.70
N ARG A 107 -7.29 -7.52 0.52
CA ARG A 107 -7.46 -8.31 1.75
C ARG A 107 -8.86 -8.90 1.87
N GLN A 108 -9.90 -8.13 1.55
CA GLN A 108 -11.30 -8.60 1.60
C GLN A 108 -11.55 -9.70 0.58
N GLU A 109 -11.12 -9.52 -0.67
CA GLU A 109 -11.24 -10.52 -1.74
C GLU A 109 -10.46 -11.81 -1.42
N GLN A 110 -9.32 -11.68 -0.73
CA GLN A 110 -8.49 -12.81 -0.30
C GLN A 110 -8.87 -13.36 1.08
N THR A 111 -9.96 -12.89 1.69
CA THR A 111 -10.52 -13.45 2.93
C THR A 111 -11.80 -14.20 2.58
N ARG A 112 -11.82 -15.51 2.81
CA ARG A 112 -12.89 -16.40 2.35
C ARG A 112 -13.49 -17.19 3.52
N ILE A 113 -14.76 -17.52 3.45
CA ILE A 113 -15.45 -18.29 4.49
C ILE A 113 -15.42 -19.78 4.13
N ALA A 114 -15.16 -20.62 5.13
CA ALA A 114 -15.33 -22.07 5.06
C ALA A 114 -16.32 -22.52 6.14
N ASP A 115 -17.42 -23.14 5.72
CA ASP A 115 -18.43 -23.73 6.62
C ASP A 115 -18.20 -25.22 6.87
N ASP A 116 -17.29 -25.85 6.13
CA ASP A 116 -16.89 -27.24 6.31
C ASP A 116 -15.36 -27.41 6.18
N TYR A 117 -14.85 -28.48 6.78
CA TYR A 117 -13.41 -28.71 6.86
C TYR A 117 -12.76 -29.12 5.53
N ALA A 118 -13.51 -29.68 4.58
CA ALA A 118 -12.99 -29.99 3.24
C ALA A 118 -12.79 -28.70 2.43
N THR A 119 -13.77 -27.81 2.45
CA THR A 119 -13.67 -26.46 1.85
C THR A 119 -12.54 -25.68 2.50
N PHE A 120 -12.41 -25.71 3.83
CA PHE A 120 -11.30 -25.08 4.55
C PHE A 120 -9.93 -25.53 4.02
N LYS A 121 -9.73 -26.86 3.90
CA LYS A 121 -8.49 -27.43 3.37
C LYS A 121 -8.19 -27.00 1.93
N SER A 122 -9.22 -26.84 1.08
CA SER A 122 -9.01 -26.32 -0.27
C SER A 122 -8.59 -24.85 -0.25
N LEU A 123 -9.34 -24.00 0.46
CA LEU A 123 -9.11 -22.57 0.46
C LEU A 123 -7.75 -22.19 1.04
N ILE A 124 -7.29 -22.92 2.07
CA ILE A 124 -6.02 -22.63 2.75
C ILE A 124 -4.79 -22.95 1.89
N GLU A 125 -4.90 -23.90 0.96
CA GLU A 125 -3.86 -24.21 -0.03
C GLU A 125 -3.73 -23.09 -1.08
N GLU A 126 -4.84 -22.45 -1.43
CA GLU A 126 -4.86 -21.32 -2.38
C GLU A 126 -4.25 -20.04 -1.79
N GLY A 127 -4.04 -19.97 -0.46
CA GLY A 127 -3.46 -18.83 0.24
C GLY A 127 -4.48 -17.81 0.73
N GLY A 128 -4.00 -16.67 1.25
CA GLY A 128 -4.87 -15.66 1.88
C GLY A 128 -5.41 -16.09 3.24
N PHE A 129 -6.57 -15.54 3.62
CA PHE A 129 -7.22 -15.79 4.90
C PHE A 129 -8.48 -16.64 4.74
N VAL A 130 -8.72 -17.53 5.71
CA VAL A 130 -9.94 -18.33 5.77
C VAL A 130 -10.62 -18.12 7.12
N LEU A 131 -11.87 -17.68 7.10
CA LEU A 131 -12.75 -17.58 8.25
C LEU A 131 -13.47 -18.91 8.43
N MET A 132 -13.31 -19.54 9.59
CA MET A 132 -13.97 -20.79 9.93
C MET A 132 -14.38 -20.77 11.41
N HIS A 133 -15.50 -21.41 11.73
CA HIS A 133 -15.90 -21.63 13.11
C HIS A 133 -14.84 -22.43 13.87
N TRP A 134 -14.63 -22.06 15.12
CA TRP A 134 -13.71 -22.72 16.03
C TRP A 134 -14.34 -22.81 17.42
N ASP A 135 -14.20 -23.97 18.07
CA ASP A 135 -14.81 -24.27 19.37
C ASP A 135 -14.02 -23.72 20.58
N GLY A 136 -12.91 -23.03 20.35
CA GLY A 136 -12.09 -22.48 21.43
C GLY A 136 -11.08 -23.45 22.03
N THR A 137 -10.97 -24.68 21.51
CA THR A 137 -10.12 -25.72 22.10
C THR A 137 -8.76 -25.82 21.43
N ALA A 138 -7.73 -26.14 22.23
CA ALA A 138 -6.37 -26.37 21.73
C ALA A 138 -6.24 -27.67 20.93
N GLU A 139 -7.16 -28.62 21.11
CA GLU A 139 -7.16 -29.91 20.41
C GLU A 139 -7.49 -29.71 18.93
N THR A 140 -8.58 -29.00 18.61
CA THR A 140 -8.95 -28.67 17.23
C THR A 140 -7.90 -27.79 16.56
N GLU A 141 -7.34 -26.80 17.27
CA GLU A 141 -6.26 -25.96 16.76
C GLU A 141 -5.02 -26.79 16.38
N THR A 142 -4.63 -27.74 17.24
CA THR A 142 -3.47 -28.62 16.99
C THR A 142 -3.73 -29.50 15.78
N GLN A 143 -4.91 -30.11 15.67
CA GLN A 143 -5.27 -30.94 14.54
C GLN A 143 -5.24 -30.15 13.21
N ILE A 144 -5.86 -28.97 13.17
CA ILE A 144 -5.87 -28.10 11.98
C ILE A 144 -4.43 -27.77 11.56
N LYS A 145 -3.57 -27.43 12.52
CA LYS A 145 -2.16 -27.10 12.27
C LYS A 145 -1.39 -28.30 11.72
N GLU A 146 -1.58 -29.48 12.27
CA GLU A 146 -0.87 -30.69 11.82
C GLU A 146 -1.25 -31.04 10.37
N GLU A 147 -2.54 -31.01 10.08
CA GLU A 147 -3.10 -31.40 8.79
C GLU A 147 -2.92 -30.35 7.68
N THR A 148 -2.96 -29.05 8.01
CA THR A 148 -3.01 -27.98 7.01
C THR A 148 -1.85 -26.97 7.10
N LYS A 149 -1.07 -27.01 8.18
CA LYS A 149 -0.07 -25.99 8.55
C LYS A 149 -0.63 -24.60 8.82
N ALA A 150 -1.95 -24.45 8.83
CA ALA A 150 -2.61 -23.22 9.18
C ALA A 150 -2.64 -23.03 10.70
N THR A 151 -2.59 -21.77 11.13
CA THR A 151 -2.81 -21.40 12.53
C THR A 151 -3.79 -20.24 12.58
N ILE A 152 -4.44 -20.07 13.73
CA ILE A 152 -5.24 -18.88 14.01
C ILE A 152 -4.31 -17.66 13.99
N ARG A 153 -4.73 -16.59 13.31
CA ARG A 153 -4.03 -15.30 13.22
C ARG A 153 -4.57 -14.31 14.23
N CYS A 154 -5.89 -14.26 14.33
CA CYS A 154 -6.60 -13.49 15.32
C CYS A 154 -8.03 -14.01 15.46
N ILE A 155 -8.63 -13.68 16.60
CA ILE A 155 -10.08 -13.70 16.80
C ILE A 155 -10.55 -12.28 16.45
N PRO A 156 -11.35 -12.09 15.39
CA PRO A 156 -11.85 -10.77 15.01
C PRO A 156 -12.65 -10.11 16.14
N PHE A 157 -12.60 -8.78 16.19
CA PHE A 157 -13.56 -8.03 17.00
C PHE A 157 -14.94 -8.04 16.35
N GLY A 158 -15.96 -7.78 17.15
CA GLY A 158 -17.35 -7.76 16.68
C GLY A 158 -17.55 -6.83 15.48
N GLY A 159 -18.19 -7.34 14.42
CA GLY A 159 -18.52 -6.63 13.18
C GLY A 159 -17.32 -6.35 12.27
N GLN A 160 -16.15 -6.94 12.54
CA GLN A 160 -14.95 -6.71 11.73
C GLN A 160 -14.98 -7.43 10.38
N PHE A 161 -15.65 -8.58 10.30
CA PHE A 161 -15.97 -9.25 9.05
C PHE A 161 -17.41 -9.78 9.12
N ASP A 162 -18.05 -9.89 7.95
CA ASP A 162 -19.39 -10.46 7.88
C ASP A 162 -19.34 -11.93 8.36
N GLY A 163 -20.26 -12.28 9.27
CA GLY A 163 -20.40 -13.64 9.79
C GLY A 163 -19.37 -14.06 10.85
N THR A 164 -18.55 -13.16 11.41
CA THR A 164 -17.61 -13.54 12.49
C THR A 164 -18.25 -13.69 13.85
N ASP A 165 -19.35 -13.01 14.12
CA ASP A 165 -19.99 -12.97 15.44
C ASP A 165 -21.24 -13.86 15.53
N GLU A 166 -21.47 -14.63 14.49
CA GLU A 166 -22.58 -15.57 14.43
C GLU A 166 -22.16 -16.86 15.13
N PRO A 167 -22.93 -17.39 16.08
CA PRO A 167 -22.69 -18.72 16.62
C PRO A 167 -22.86 -19.78 15.54
N GLY A 168 -22.07 -20.85 15.63
CA GLY A 168 -22.16 -21.96 14.69
C GLY A 168 -21.55 -23.23 15.26
N THR A 169 -20.99 -24.05 14.38
CA THR A 169 -20.42 -25.36 14.73
C THR A 169 -19.00 -25.43 14.20
N ASP A 170 -18.05 -25.85 15.05
CA ASP A 170 -16.69 -26.18 14.62
C ASP A 170 -16.72 -27.37 13.64
N PRO A 171 -16.27 -27.21 12.38
CA PRO A 171 -16.31 -28.28 11.39
C PRO A 171 -15.39 -29.48 11.69
N VAL A 172 -14.48 -29.34 12.65
CA VAL A 172 -13.53 -30.39 13.05
C VAL A 172 -14.11 -31.25 14.17
N SER A 173 -14.56 -30.62 15.27
CA SER A 173 -15.06 -31.34 16.46
C SER A 173 -16.57 -31.55 16.46
N GLY A 174 -17.33 -30.77 15.69
CA GLY A 174 -18.79 -30.73 15.73
C GLY A 174 -19.35 -30.02 16.96
N GLN A 175 -18.50 -29.37 17.78
CA GLN A 175 -18.92 -28.65 18.98
C GLN A 175 -19.41 -27.23 18.65
N PRO A 176 -20.19 -26.59 19.55
CA PRO A 176 -20.60 -25.20 19.37
C PRO A 176 -19.41 -24.24 19.28
N SER A 177 -19.54 -23.25 18.42
CA SER A 177 -18.58 -22.16 18.22
C SER A 177 -19.27 -20.82 18.43
N GLU A 178 -18.62 -19.91 19.15
CA GLU A 178 -19.14 -18.54 19.38
C GLU A 178 -19.03 -17.65 18.13
N GLY A 179 -18.14 -18.00 17.19
CA GLY A 179 -17.84 -17.18 16.03
C GLY A 179 -16.73 -17.74 15.15
N ARG A 180 -16.52 -17.11 14.00
CA ARG A 180 -15.45 -17.48 13.06
C ARG A 180 -14.14 -16.79 13.42
N VAL A 181 -13.05 -17.53 13.37
CA VAL A 181 -11.69 -17.00 13.57
C VAL A 181 -10.91 -16.99 12.26
N VAL A 182 -9.86 -16.16 12.19
CA VAL A 182 -9.05 -16.02 10.97
C VAL A 182 -7.93 -17.05 10.99
N PHE A 183 -7.94 -17.97 10.04
CA PHE A 183 -6.83 -18.88 9.76
C PHE A 183 -6.02 -18.41 8.55
N ALA A 184 -4.71 -18.69 8.58
CA ALA A 184 -3.82 -18.61 7.42
C ALA A 184 -2.64 -19.55 7.60
N ARG A 185 -1.95 -19.89 6.52
CA ARG A 185 -0.59 -20.46 6.61
C ARG A 185 0.41 -19.39 7.03
N ALA A 186 1.34 -19.77 7.91
CA ALA A 186 2.38 -18.85 8.34
C ALA A 186 3.42 -18.71 7.23
N TYR A 187 4.01 -17.52 7.12
CA TYR A 187 5.22 -17.30 6.32
C TYR A 187 6.41 -18.05 6.89
#